data_AF-A0A6C0C489-F1
#
_entry.id   AF-A0A6C0C489-F1
#
_cell.length_a   1.000
_cell.length_b   1.000
_cell.length_c   1.000
_cell.angle_alpha   90.00
_cell.angle_beta   90.00
_cell.angle_gamma   90.00
#
_symmetry.space_group_name_H-M   'P 1'
#
loop_
_entity.id
_entity.type
_entity.pdbx_description
1 polymer ?
#
loop_
_entity_poly.entity_id
_entity_poly.type
_entity_poly.pdbx_seq_one_letter_code
_entity_poly.pdbx_strand_id
1 'polypeptide(L)'
;MTNISSKENMNVIMDIFDEILKKQNLKYLTKDMKQFTYNRCQWYHKNRLKYNGLKEMNKRVIQEGYSYLQNKRQQTANPNNLSNLHSKQGQDFELRLKDHQENFNTLINGNKPDEIDFTDNVEEETIDTNNMSYIMSQTLADREKELNNITNKYSETNKAQAEKWLNSEKPNIKLNIKEPVSLESDITHINRNENINNTQKKNRKVRFNDDINDTDFVNEIKEFIKAQQNNSIYIDIVDKLDAIVKNQTIIMKHLGIEKKQNPTSILKKS
;
A
#
# COMPACT_ATOMS: atom_id res chain seq x y z
N MET A 1 -21.69 -24.91 14.18
CA MET A 1 -20.72 -24.25 13.28
C MET A 1 -20.61 -22.78 13.66
N THR A 2 -19.42 -22.28 13.99
CA THR A 2 -19.20 -20.87 14.32
C THR A 2 -19.20 -20.01 13.06
N ASN A 3 -20.29 -19.28 12.82
CA ASN A 3 -20.40 -18.40 11.66
C ASN A 3 -20.16 -16.93 12.08
N ILE A 4 -18.92 -16.48 11.97
CA ILE A 4 -18.56 -15.07 12.22
C ILE A 4 -19.20 -14.09 11.22
N SER A 5 -19.52 -14.58 10.02
CA SER A 5 -20.18 -13.80 8.97
C SER A 5 -21.72 -13.82 9.10
N SER A 6 -22.27 -14.31 10.23
CA SER A 6 -23.71 -14.20 10.47
C SER A 6 -24.11 -12.74 10.63
N LYS A 7 -25.32 -12.41 10.18
CA LYS A 7 -25.87 -11.06 10.27
C LYS A 7 -25.95 -10.59 11.73
N GLU A 8 -26.35 -11.48 12.64
CA GLU A 8 -26.41 -11.18 14.07
C GLU A 8 -25.05 -10.83 14.65
N ASN A 9 -24.01 -11.63 14.34
CA ASN A 9 -22.67 -11.39 14.86
C ASN A 9 -22.07 -10.09 14.32
N MET A 10 -22.24 -9.83 13.02
CA MET A 10 -21.81 -8.56 12.43
C MET A 10 -22.53 -7.37 13.07
N ASN A 11 -23.84 -7.48 13.33
CA ASN A 11 -24.60 -6.42 13.98
C ASN A 11 -24.06 -6.12 15.38
N VAL A 12 -23.78 -7.14 16.19
CA VAL A 12 -23.20 -6.95 17.54
C VAL A 12 -21.84 -6.22 17.47
N ILE A 13 -20.97 -6.63 16.54
CA ILE A 13 -19.67 -5.95 16.35
C ILE A 13 -19.88 -4.50 15.88
N MET A 14 -20.84 -4.27 14.99
CA MET A 14 -21.17 -2.93 14.51
C MET A 14 -21.77 -2.05 15.60
N ASP A 15 -22.61 -2.59 16.48
CA ASP A 15 -23.21 -1.85 17.60
C ASP A 15 -22.13 -1.36 18.57
N ILE A 16 -21.12 -2.20 18.84
CA ILE A 16 -19.93 -1.82 19.63
C ILE A 16 -19.21 -0.65 18.95
N PHE A 17 -18.96 -0.74 17.63
CA PHE A 17 -18.31 0.35 16.91
C PHE A 17 -19.18 1.62 16.85
N ASP A 18 -20.48 1.50 16.66
CA ASP A 18 -21.40 2.63 16.63
C ASP A 18 -21.43 3.36 17.98
N GLU A 19 -21.33 2.65 19.11
CA GLU A 19 -21.19 3.26 20.42
C GLU A 19 -19.88 4.05 20.55
N ILE A 20 -18.76 3.49 20.07
CA ILE A 20 -17.45 4.15 20.07
C ILE A 20 -17.48 5.40 19.17
N LEU A 21 -18.03 5.28 17.98
CA LEU A 21 -18.16 6.37 17.01
C LEU A 21 -19.03 7.50 17.56
N LYS A 22 -20.13 7.18 18.24
CA LYS A 22 -20.99 8.17 18.92
C LYS A 22 -20.23 8.87 20.04
N LYS A 23 -19.57 8.13 20.93
CA LYS A 23 -18.78 8.69 22.06
C LYS A 23 -17.67 9.61 21.60
N GLN A 24 -17.06 9.33 20.45
CA GLN A 24 -15.91 10.09 19.93
C GLN A 24 -16.29 11.17 18.90
N ASN A 25 -17.59 11.39 18.64
CA ASN A 25 -18.10 12.30 17.61
C ASN A 25 -17.57 12.00 16.18
N LEU A 26 -17.42 10.72 15.85
CA LEU A 26 -16.86 10.23 14.58
C LEU A 26 -17.93 9.63 13.64
N LYS A 27 -19.17 10.11 13.70
CA LYS A 27 -20.30 9.56 12.91
C LYS A 27 -20.03 9.51 11.39
N TYR A 28 -19.14 10.36 10.87
CA TYR A 28 -18.75 10.36 9.46
C TYR A 28 -18.03 9.06 9.03
N LEU A 29 -17.44 8.30 9.96
CA LEU A 29 -16.76 7.03 9.70
C LEU A 29 -17.68 5.80 9.72
N THR A 30 -18.99 5.95 10.00
CA THR A 30 -19.90 4.79 10.13
C THR A 30 -19.94 3.92 8.87
N LYS A 31 -19.93 4.53 7.67
CA LYS A 31 -19.91 3.77 6.41
C LYS A 31 -18.62 2.99 6.23
N ASP A 32 -17.48 3.64 6.48
CA ASP A 32 -16.15 3.03 6.40
C ASP A 32 -16.03 1.86 7.39
N MET A 33 -16.55 2.02 8.61
CA MET A 33 -16.54 0.96 9.62
C MET A 33 -17.45 -0.21 9.25
N LYS A 34 -18.62 0.04 8.64
CA LYS A 34 -19.48 -1.04 8.13
C LYS A 34 -18.74 -1.89 7.09
N GLN A 35 -18.07 -1.23 6.16
CA GLN A 35 -17.30 -1.93 5.13
C GLN A 35 -16.11 -2.70 5.72
N PHE A 36 -15.39 -2.08 6.66
CA PHE A 36 -14.29 -2.72 7.37
C PHE A 36 -14.74 -4.00 8.09
N THR A 37 -15.79 -3.90 8.89
CA THR A 37 -16.32 -5.03 9.67
C THR A 37 -16.80 -6.14 8.76
N TYR A 38 -17.52 -5.82 7.68
CA TYR A 38 -17.94 -6.81 6.69
C TYR A 38 -16.73 -7.55 6.09
N ASN A 39 -15.73 -6.81 5.60
CA ASN A 39 -14.54 -7.38 4.97
C ASN A 39 -13.76 -8.28 5.95
N ARG A 40 -13.60 -7.84 7.21
CA ARG A 40 -12.88 -8.62 8.22
C ARG A 40 -13.65 -9.85 8.65
N CYS A 41 -14.94 -9.75 8.92
CA CYS A 41 -15.76 -10.92 9.22
C CYS A 41 -15.73 -11.95 8.07
N GLN A 42 -15.76 -11.51 6.82
CA GLN A 42 -15.60 -12.41 5.66
C GLN A 42 -14.23 -13.08 5.62
N TRP A 43 -13.14 -12.33 5.85
CA TRP A 43 -11.79 -12.88 5.88
C TRP A 43 -11.60 -13.91 7.00
N TYR A 44 -12.08 -13.61 8.20
CA TYR A 44 -12.05 -14.55 9.33
C TYR A 44 -12.97 -15.75 9.10
N HIS A 45 -14.09 -15.60 8.39
CA HIS A 45 -14.95 -16.73 8.01
C HIS A 45 -14.23 -17.71 7.08
N LYS A 46 -13.47 -17.19 6.10
CA LYS A 46 -12.63 -18.00 5.20
C LYS A 46 -11.50 -18.70 5.95
N ASN A 47 -10.92 -18.05 6.95
CA ASN A 47 -9.80 -18.57 7.74
C ASN A 47 -10.23 -19.19 9.08
N ARG A 48 -11.52 -19.49 9.29
CA ARG A 48 -12.10 -19.84 10.60
C ARG A 48 -11.46 -21.04 11.29
N LEU A 49 -10.89 -21.97 10.51
CA LEU A 49 -10.23 -23.18 11.02
C LEU A 49 -8.92 -22.87 11.76
N LYS A 50 -8.33 -21.70 11.53
CA LYS A 50 -7.08 -21.25 12.18
C LYS A 50 -7.31 -20.63 13.57
N TYR A 51 -8.56 -20.45 13.98
CA TYR A 51 -8.92 -19.70 15.19
C TYR A 51 -9.74 -20.54 16.15
N ASN A 52 -9.54 -20.29 17.46
CA ASN A 52 -10.21 -21.04 18.53
C ASN A 52 -11.63 -20.52 18.80
N GLY A 53 -12.48 -20.59 17.77
CA GLY A 53 -13.90 -20.26 17.85
C GLY A 53 -14.27 -18.78 17.64
N LEU A 54 -15.56 -18.52 17.70
CA LEU A 54 -16.16 -17.23 17.35
C LEU A 54 -15.65 -16.07 18.23
N LYS A 55 -15.47 -16.34 19.52
CA LYS A 55 -15.01 -15.33 20.50
C LYS A 55 -13.65 -14.75 20.14
N GLU A 56 -12.70 -15.62 19.79
CA GLU A 56 -11.34 -15.20 19.43
C GLU A 56 -11.34 -14.38 18.13
N MET A 57 -12.10 -14.82 17.13
CA MET A 57 -12.19 -14.07 15.87
C MET A 57 -12.86 -12.70 16.08
N ASN A 58 -13.96 -12.62 16.84
CA ASN A 58 -14.61 -11.35 17.17
C ASN A 58 -13.66 -10.40 17.91
N LYS A 59 -12.88 -10.92 18.88
CA LYS A 59 -11.87 -10.14 19.60
C LYS A 59 -10.86 -9.53 18.63
N ARG A 60 -10.38 -10.29 17.66
CA ARG A 60 -9.43 -9.79 16.65
C ARG A 60 -10.04 -8.76 15.72
N VAL A 61 -11.26 -8.98 15.23
CA VAL A 61 -11.98 -7.98 14.41
C VAL A 61 -12.13 -6.66 15.16
N ILE A 62 -12.47 -6.71 16.45
CA ILE A 62 -12.60 -5.52 17.29
C ILE A 62 -11.23 -4.82 17.48
N GLN A 63 -10.17 -5.57 17.79
CA GLN A 63 -8.81 -5.03 17.95
C GLN A 63 -8.29 -4.36 16.67
N GLU A 64 -8.47 -5.00 15.53
CA GLU A 64 -8.12 -4.42 14.22
C GLU A 64 -8.96 -3.18 13.91
N GLY A 65 -10.24 -3.19 14.26
CA GLY A 65 -11.13 -2.04 14.07
C GLY A 65 -10.75 -0.83 14.91
N TYR A 66 -10.30 -1.03 16.15
CA TYR A 66 -9.72 0.06 16.96
C TYR A 66 -8.47 0.65 16.30
N SER A 67 -7.58 -0.21 15.79
CA SER A 67 -6.36 0.23 15.10
C SER A 67 -6.68 1.00 13.82
N TYR A 68 -7.68 0.53 13.07
CA TYR A 68 -8.19 1.20 11.88
C TYR A 68 -8.76 2.59 12.20
N LEU A 69 -9.55 2.71 13.27
CA LEU A 69 -10.10 3.99 13.73
C LEU A 69 -8.99 4.97 14.15
N GLN A 70 -7.99 4.52 14.92
CA GLN A 70 -6.83 5.33 15.31
C GLN A 70 -6.12 5.91 14.08
N ASN A 71 -5.86 5.08 13.08
CA ASN A 71 -5.19 5.50 11.84
C ASN A 71 -6.02 6.51 11.05
N LYS A 72 -7.35 6.32 10.96
CA LYS A 72 -8.24 7.27 10.28
C LYS A 72 -8.29 8.64 10.96
N ARG A 73 -8.20 8.69 12.29
CA ARG A 73 -8.14 9.94 13.06
C ARG A 73 -6.85 10.72 12.80
N GLN A 74 -5.72 10.01 12.72
CA GLN A 74 -4.42 10.64 12.42
C GLN A 74 -4.36 11.23 11.00
N GLN A 75 -5.03 10.59 10.03
CA GLN A 75 -5.10 11.11 8.66
C GLN A 75 -5.94 12.38 8.52
N THR A 76 -6.99 12.54 9.33
CA THR A 76 -7.84 13.75 9.29
C THR A 76 -7.23 14.97 10.00
N ALA A 77 -6.21 14.77 10.85
CA ALA A 77 -5.60 15.87 11.61
C ALA A 77 -4.58 16.68 10.79
N ASN A 78 -4.09 16.16 9.66
CA ASN A 78 -3.21 16.91 8.76
C ASN A 78 -3.24 16.30 7.34
N PRO A 79 -4.00 16.87 6.39
CA PRO A 79 -4.12 16.32 5.02
C PRO A 79 -2.81 16.37 4.22
N ASN A 80 -1.80 17.11 4.67
CA ASN A 80 -0.47 17.19 4.06
C ASN A 80 0.59 16.31 4.75
N ASN A 81 0.20 15.48 5.72
CA ASN A 81 1.16 14.62 6.40
C ASN A 81 1.49 13.37 5.58
N LEU A 82 2.49 13.51 4.71
CA LEU A 82 3.07 12.45 3.87
C LEU A 82 3.87 11.41 4.67
N SER A 83 4.02 11.55 5.99
CA SER A 83 4.79 10.61 6.82
C SER A 83 4.26 9.18 6.77
N ASN A 84 2.97 9.00 6.45
CA ASN A 84 2.31 7.70 6.33
C ASN A 84 2.13 7.19 4.89
N LEU A 85 2.56 7.96 3.88
CA LEU A 85 2.47 7.53 2.48
C LEU A 85 3.50 6.43 2.20
N HIS A 86 4.72 6.60 2.73
CA HIS A 86 5.80 5.62 2.61
C HIS A 86 5.63 4.40 3.53
N SER A 87 4.94 4.51 4.68
CA SER A 87 4.77 3.37 5.59
C SER A 87 3.73 2.36 5.11
N LYS A 88 2.67 2.80 4.42
CA LYS A 88 1.68 1.88 3.82
C LYS A 88 2.22 1.18 2.57
N GLN A 89 2.89 1.91 1.69
CA GLN A 89 3.54 1.30 0.52
C GLN A 89 4.73 0.42 0.93
N GLY A 90 5.49 0.82 1.96
CA GLY A 90 6.63 0.07 2.46
C GLY A 90 6.24 -1.26 3.08
N GLN A 91 5.20 -1.32 3.94
CA GLN A 91 4.77 -2.58 4.55
C GLN A 91 4.15 -3.55 3.53
N ASP A 92 3.32 -3.05 2.60
CA ASP A 92 2.76 -3.90 1.55
C ASP A 92 3.85 -4.36 0.56
N PHE A 93 4.87 -3.53 0.30
CA PHE A 93 6.02 -3.90 -0.51
C PHE A 93 6.92 -4.91 0.20
N GLU A 94 7.25 -4.72 1.47
CA GLU A 94 8.03 -5.66 2.28
C GLU A 94 7.34 -7.01 2.41
N LEU A 95 6.01 -7.02 2.62
CA LEU A 95 5.23 -8.25 2.66
C LEU A 95 5.27 -8.98 1.32
N ARG A 96 5.06 -8.27 0.20
CA ARG A 96 5.16 -8.85 -1.14
C ARG A 96 6.58 -9.31 -1.47
N LEU A 97 7.58 -8.54 -1.09
CA LEU A 97 8.99 -8.87 -1.30
C LEU A 97 9.35 -10.15 -0.54
N LYS A 98 8.87 -10.29 0.70
CA LYS A 98 9.03 -11.49 1.50
C LYS A 98 8.32 -12.69 0.86
N ASP A 99 7.07 -12.52 0.44
CA ASP A 99 6.32 -13.58 -0.26
C ASP A 99 7.05 -14.03 -1.55
N HIS A 100 7.61 -13.08 -2.32
CA HIS A 100 8.40 -13.37 -3.51
C HIS A 100 9.71 -14.07 -3.19
N GLN A 101 10.40 -13.68 -2.11
CA GLN A 101 11.63 -14.31 -1.67
C GLN A 101 11.39 -15.73 -1.16
N GLU A 102 10.31 -15.96 -0.41
CA GLU A 102 9.90 -17.29 0.03
C GLU A 102 9.55 -18.18 -1.17
N ASN A 103 8.76 -17.68 -2.12
CA ASN A 103 8.44 -18.40 -3.37
C ASN A 103 9.67 -18.67 -4.25
N PHE A 104 10.63 -17.75 -4.29
CA PHE A 104 11.88 -17.98 -5.01
C PHE A 104 12.73 -19.05 -4.33
N ASN A 105 12.84 -19.01 -3.00
CA ASN A 105 13.58 -20.01 -2.23
C ASN A 105 12.97 -21.41 -2.34
N THR A 106 11.64 -21.52 -2.44
CA THR A 106 10.97 -22.82 -2.67
C THR A 106 11.15 -23.34 -4.09
N LEU A 107 11.34 -22.47 -5.08
CA LEU A 107 11.64 -22.87 -6.45
C LEU A 107 13.10 -23.28 -6.64
N ILE A 108 14.04 -22.57 -6.00
CA ILE A 108 15.47 -22.87 -6.07
C ILE A 108 15.83 -24.11 -5.24
N ASN A 109 15.23 -24.26 -4.05
CA ASN A 109 15.45 -25.40 -3.16
C ASN A 109 14.31 -26.43 -3.23
N GLY A 110 13.46 -26.34 -4.25
CA GLY A 110 12.42 -27.34 -4.49
C GLY A 110 13.07 -28.70 -4.72
N ASN A 111 12.44 -29.76 -4.23
CA ASN A 111 12.90 -31.12 -4.50
C ASN A 111 13.08 -31.29 -6.01
N LYS A 112 14.23 -31.83 -6.42
CA LYS A 112 14.46 -32.25 -7.80
C LYS A 112 13.24 -33.10 -8.21
N PRO A 113 12.57 -32.81 -9.34
CA PRO A 113 11.50 -33.66 -9.83
C PRO A 113 12.02 -35.09 -9.91
N ASP A 114 11.14 -36.06 -9.61
CA ASP A 114 11.47 -37.47 -9.80
C ASP A 114 12.00 -37.65 -11.23
N GLU A 115 13.08 -38.41 -11.37
CA GLU A 115 13.70 -38.60 -12.68
C GLU A 115 12.65 -39.24 -13.61
N ILE A 116 12.37 -38.58 -14.73
CA ILE A 116 11.45 -39.08 -15.74
C ILE A 116 12.07 -40.34 -16.31
N ASP A 117 11.49 -41.47 -15.97
CA ASP A 117 11.85 -42.75 -16.55
C ASP A 117 11.25 -42.85 -17.96
N PHE A 118 12.12 -42.88 -18.97
CA PHE A 118 11.75 -43.10 -20.37
C PHE A 118 11.86 -44.58 -20.75
N THR A 119 12.08 -45.48 -19.79
CA THR A 119 11.90 -46.90 -20.05
C THR A 119 10.43 -47.13 -20.35
N ASP A 120 10.18 -47.60 -21.56
CA ASP A 120 8.85 -47.95 -22.07
C ASP A 120 8.39 -49.24 -21.34
N ASN A 121 8.09 -49.11 -20.05
CA ASN A 121 7.40 -50.15 -19.29
C ASN A 121 5.92 -50.06 -19.70
N VAL A 122 5.60 -50.77 -20.78
CA VAL A 122 4.29 -50.84 -21.46
C VAL A 122 3.17 -51.45 -20.56
N GLU A 123 3.32 -51.45 -19.25
CA GLU A 123 2.35 -52.04 -18.32
C GLU A 123 1.64 -51.04 -17.40
N GLU A 124 2.03 -49.75 -17.36
CA GLU A 124 1.35 -48.77 -16.53
C GLU A 124 0.56 -47.76 -17.36
N GLU A 125 -0.75 -48.06 -17.47
CA GLU A 125 -1.84 -47.19 -17.90
C GLU A 125 -1.53 -46.33 -19.14
N THR A 126 -1.63 -46.95 -20.31
CA THR A 126 -1.96 -46.21 -21.54
C THR A 126 -3.11 -45.25 -21.20
N ILE A 127 -2.88 -43.94 -21.36
CA ILE A 127 -3.94 -42.94 -21.28
C ILE A 127 -5.07 -43.45 -22.18
N ASP A 128 -6.17 -43.90 -21.57
CA ASP A 128 -7.29 -44.49 -22.28
C ASP A 128 -7.74 -43.48 -23.34
N THR A 129 -7.47 -43.77 -24.61
CA THR A 129 -7.67 -42.85 -25.72
C THR A 129 -9.13 -42.43 -25.86
N ASN A 130 -10.05 -43.19 -25.24
CA ASN A 130 -11.46 -42.85 -25.10
C ASN A 130 -11.69 -41.60 -24.22
N ASN A 131 -10.86 -41.36 -23.21
CA ASN A 131 -10.97 -40.21 -22.32
C ASN A 131 -10.42 -38.91 -22.92
N MET A 132 -9.54 -38.98 -23.93
CA MET A 132 -8.98 -37.77 -24.54
C MET A 132 -10.04 -36.99 -25.33
N SER A 133 -10.90 -37.70 -26.08
CA SER A 133 -12.04 -37.09 -26.77
C SER A 133 -13.03 -36.48 -25.78
N TYR A 134 -13.30 -37.18 -24.67
CA TYR A 134 -14.16 -36.68 -23.59
C TYR A 134 -13.59 -35.42 -22.93
N ILE A 135 -12.31 -35.43 -22.53
CA ILE A 135 -11.62 -34.28 -21.92
C ILE A 135 -11.59 -33.10 -22.89
N MET A 136 -11.33 -33.33 -24.17
CA MET A 136 -11.32 -32.28 -25.19
C MET A 136 -12.71 -31.66 -25.37
N SER A 137 -13.76 -32.50 -25.43
CA SER A 137 -15.15 -32.03 -25.55
C SER A 137 -15.60 -31.23 -24.31
N GLN A 138 -15.23 -31.68 -23.12
CA GLN A 138 -15.48 -30.98 -21.87
C GLN A 138 -14.76 -29.63 -21.82
N THR A 139 -13.49 -29.60 -22.23
CA THR A 139 -12.67 -28.39 -22.28
C THR A 139 -13.26 -27.36 -23.26
N LEU A 140 -13.77 -27.82 -24.41
CA LEU A 140 -14.42 -26.96 -25.39
C LEU A 140 -15.74 -26.39 -24.85
N ALA A 141 -16.57 -27.21 -24.21
CA ALA A 141 -17.82 -26.78 -23.60
C ALA A 141 -17.59 -25.75 -22.47
N ASP A 142 -16.58 -25.96 -21.63
CA ASP A 142 -16.22 -25.05 -20.55
C ASP A 142 -15.72 -23.70 -21.11
N ARG A 143 -14.90 -23.72 -22.17
CA ARG A 143 -14.47 -22.49 -22.87
C ARG A 143 -15.63 -21.75 -23.52
N GLU A 144 -16.54 -22.45 -24.18
CA GLU A 144 -17.72 -21.83 -24.79
C GLU A 144 -18.59 -21.15 -23.72
N LYS A 145 -18.82 -21.82 -22.59
CA LYS A 145 -19.57 -21.27 -21.46
C LYS A 145 -18.89 -20.04 -20.86
N GLU A 146 -17.56 -20.07 -20.73
CA GLU A 146 -16.78 -18.92 -20.27
C GLU A 146 -16.92 -17.73 -21.22
N LEU A 147 -16.76 -17.95 -22.53
CA LEU A 147 -16.91 -16.92 -23.54
C LEU A 147 -18.32 -16.33 -23.56
N ASN A 148 -19.35 -17.17 -23.43
CA ASN A 148 -20.74 -16.71 -23.32
C ASN A 148 -20.96 -15.86 -22.06
N ASN A 149 -20.38 -16.26 -20.92
CA ASN A 149 -20.45 -15.48 -19.69
C ASN A 149 -19.74 -14.12 -19.81
N ILE A 150 -18.55 -14.09 -20.41
CA ILE A 150 -17.81 -12.85 -20.68
C ILE A 150 -18.64 -11.94 -21.59
N THR A 151 -19.15 -12.49 -22.69
CA THR A 151 -19.95 -11.76 -23.68
C THR A 151 -21.20 -11.16 -23.03
N ASN A 152 -21.96 -11.95 -22.27
CA ASN A 152 -23.18 -11.49 -21.60
C ASN A 152 -22.90 -10.49 -20.48
N LYS A 153 -21.79 -10.66 -19.74
CA LYS A 153 -21.42 -9.75 -18.66
C LYS A 153 -21.10 -8.36 -19.19
N TYR A 154 -20.49 -8.26 -20.37
CA TYR A 154 -20.03 -7.00 -20.94
C TYR A 154 -20.96 -6.43 -22.03
N SER A 155 -21.92 -7.18 -22.57
CA SER A 155 -22.81 -6.70 -23.64
C SER A 155 -23.78 -5.60 -23.18
N GLU A 156 -24.31 -5.68 -21.95
CA GLU A 156 -25.32 -4.72 -21.47
C GLU A 156 -24.72 -3.63 -20.56
N THR A 157 -23.87 -4.02 -19.61
CA THR A 157 -23.33 -3.09 -18.60
C THR A 157 -22.27 -2.15 -19.17
N ASN A 158 -21.44 -2.62 -20.12
CA ASN A 158 -20.42 -1.78 -20.73
C ASN A 158 -20.94 -1.00 -21.93
N LYS A 159 -22.07 -1.36 -22.55
CA LYS A 159 -22.61 -0.58 -23.66
C LYS A 159 -23.01 0.82 -23.21
N ALA A 160 -23.72 0.94 -22.10
CA ALA A 160 -24.11 2.24 -21.54
C ALA A 160 -22.90 3.05 -21.00
N GLN A 161 -21.86 2.40 -20.49
CA GLN A 161 -20.63 3.08 -20.06
C GLN A 161 -19.76 3.50 -21.24
N ALA A 162 -19.65 2.65 -22.27
CA ALA A 162 -18.94 2.94 -23.51
C ALA A 162 -19.65 4.05 -24.30
N GLU A 163 -20.99 4.04 -24.39
CA GLU A 163 -21.78 5.14 -24.97
C GLU A 163 -21.57 6.44 -24.18
N LYS A 164 -21.46 6.38 -22.84
CA LYS A 164 -21.10 7.56 -22.04
C LYS A 164 -19.67 8.05 -22.29
N TRP A 165 -18.71 7.18 -22.60
CA TRP A 165 -17.34 7.57 -22.97
C TRP A 165 -17.25 8.13 -24.39
N LEU A 166 -17.99 7.55 -25.32
CA LEU A 166 -18.08 8.01 -26.71
C LEU A 166 -18.83 9.34 -26.83
N ASN A 167 -19.88 9.52 -26.02
CA ASN A 167 -20.77 10.68 -26.06
C ASN A 167 -20.55 11.66 -24.91
N SER A 168 -19.53 11.47 -24.05
CA SER A 168 -19.16 12.51 -23.08
C SER A 168 -18.69 13.74 -23.84
N GLU A 169 -19.63 14.67 -23.99
CA GLU A 169 -19.45 16.01 -24.52
C GLU A 169 -18.19 16.63 -23.91
N LYS A 170 -17.31 17.14 -24.79
CA LYS A 170 -16.14 17.93 -24.41
C LYS A 170 -16.56 18.90 -23.31
N PRO A 171 -16.01 18.83 -22.09
CA PRO A 171 -16.39 19.76 -21.06
C PRO A 171 -15.98 21.15 -21.54
N ASN A 172 -16.97 21.99 -21.84
CA ASN A 172 -16.78 23.39 -22.12
C ASN A 172 -16.44 24.06 -20.79
N ILE A 173 -15.20 23.84 -20.31
CA ILE A 173 -14.67 24.45 -19.11
C ILE A 173 -14.46 25.93 -19.45
N LYS A 174 -15.53 26.72 -19.32
CA LYS A 174 -15.41 28.17 -19.25
C LYS A 174 -14.77 28.48 -17.91
N LEU A 175 -13.44 28.62 -17.90
CA LEU A 175 -12.70 29.20 -16.79
C LEU A 175 -13.28 30.59 -16.51
N ASN A 176 -14.04 30.72 -15.43
CA ASN A 176 -14.58 32.01 -14.99
C ASN A 176 -13.46 32.74 -14.23
N ILE A 177 -12.50 33.29 -14.97
CA ILE A 177 -11.44 34.14 -14.42
C ILE A 177 -12.08 35.50 -14.14
N LYS A 178 -12.63 35.69 -12.94
CA LYS A 178 -13.23 36.98 -12.54
C LYS A 178 -12.33 37.88 -11.74
N GLU A 179 -11.12 37.46 -11.38
CA GLU A 179 -10.21 38.32 -10.63
C GLU A 179 -8.77 38.16 -11.15
N PRO A 180 -8.10 39.24 -11.57
CA PRO A 180 -6.67 39.19 -11.84
C PRO A 180 -5.95 38.95 -10.53
N VAL A 181 -5.36 37.76 -10.38
CA VAL A 181 -4.44 37.46 -9.28
C VAL A 181 -3.25 38.43 -9.40
N SER A 182 -3.09 39.34 -8.44
CA SER A 182 -1.87 40.14 -8.33
C SER A 182 -0.72 39.20 -8.01
N LEU A 183 0.18 39.04 -8.96
CA LEU A 183 1.49 38.45 -8.73
C LEU A 183 2.30 39.47 -7.91
N GLU A 184 2.38 39.26 -6.60
CA GLU A 184 3.35 39.95 -5.77
C GLU A 184 4.76 39.66 -6.31
N SER A 185 5.51 40.74 -6.48
CA SER A 185 6.71 40.84 -7.30
C SER A 185 7.96 40.41 -6.52
N ASP A 186 8.00 39.14 -6.09
CA ASP A 186 9.18 38.57 -5.43
C ASP A 186 10.19 37.94 -6.41
N ILE A 187 10.06 38.22 -7.72
CA ILE A 187 11.06 37.84 -8.73
C ILE A 187 11.71 39.10 -9.28
N THR A 188 12.42 39.81 -8.42
CA THR A 188 13.48 40.72 -8.88
C THR A 188 14.71 39.85 -9.15
N HIS A 189 14.89 39.43 -10.41
CA HIS A 189 16.16 39.01 -11.06
C HIS A 189 15.87 38.03 -12.21
N ILE A 190 15.18 38.50 -13.26
CA ILE A 190 15.37 37.92 -14.60
C ILE A 190 15.63 39.09 -15.55
N ASN A 191 16.91 39.37 -15.72
CA ASN A 191 17.38 40.24 -16.78
C ASN A 191 17.30 39.42 -18.08
N ARG A 192 16.31 39.70 -18.93
CA ARG A 192 16.31 39.22 -20.31
C ARG A 192 15.66 40.24 -21.22
N ASN A 193 16.45 41.23 -21.59
CA ASN A 193 16.28 41.91 -22.87
C ASN A 193 16.44 40.85 -23.96
N GLU A 194 15.37 40.47 -24.65
CA GLU A 194 15.49 39.88 -25.97
C GLU A 194 14.23 40.19 -26.79
N ASN A 195 14.48 40.95 -27.86
CA ASN A 195 13.51 41.37 -28.87
C ASN A 195 12.77 40.17 -29.46
N ILE A 196 11.44 40.30 -29.49
CA ILE A 196 10.54 39.41 -30.22
C ILE A 196 10.78 39.62 -31.71
N ASN A 197 11.51 38.72 -32.35
CA ASN A 197 11.49 38.57 -33.80
C ASN A 197 11.22 37.12 -34.19
N ASN A 198 10.11 36.95 -34.91
CA ASN A 198 9.61 35.74 -35.54
C ASN A 198 10.72 34.85 -36.10
N THR A 199 10.82 33.62 -35.61
CA THR A 199 11.49 32.54 -36.34
C THR A 199 10.71 31.23 -36.23
N GLN A 200 10.64 30.57 -37.37
CA GLN A 200 9.76 29.45 -37.70
C GLN A 200 9.96 28.23 -36.78
N LYS A 201 8.83 27.58 -36.50
CA LYS A 201 8.68 26.37 -35.69
C LYS A 201 9.53 25.22 -36.28
N LYS A 202 10.74 25.00 -35.75
CA LYS A 202 11.55 23.80 -36.06
C LYS A 202 10.95 22.62 -35.31
N ASN A 203 10.50 21.61 -36.07
CA ASN A 203 10.10 20.31 -35.52
C ASN A 203 11.29 19.66 -34.82
N ARG A 204 11.22 19.53 -33.49
CA ARG A 204 12.18 18.75 -32.70
C ARG A 204 11.84 17.27 -32.85
N LYS A 205 12.66 16.52 -33.57
CA LYS A 205 12.69 15.06 -33.49
C LYS A 205 13.53 14.66 -32.28
N VAL A 206 12.95 13.86 -31.39
CA VAL A 206 13.68 13.23 -30.28
C VAL A 206 14.54 12.11 -30.87
N ARG A 207 15.84 12.11 -30.57
CA ARG A 207 16.72 10.95 -30.70
C ARG A 207 17.08 10.51 -29.30
N PHE A 208 16.94 9.23 -29.01
CA PHE A 208 17.51 8.62 -27.82
C PHE A 208 18.99 8.38 -28.12
N ASN A 209 19.87 9.03 -27.37
CA ASN A 209 21.27 8.65 -27.29
C ASN A 209 21.37 7.60 -26.18
N ASP A 210 21.63 6.36 -26.55
CA ASP A 210 21.87 5.25 -25.63
C ASP A 210 23.34 5.21 -25.17
N ASP A 211 23.88 6.37 -24.75
CA ASP A 211 25.22 6.46 -24.16
C ASP A 211 25.09 7.10 -22.77
N ILE A 212 24.60 6.30 -21.80
CA ILE A 212 24.67 6.67 -20.39
C ILE A 212 26.11 6.43 -19.95
N ASN A 213 26.85 7.52 -19.74
CA ASN A 213 28.18 7.46 -19.13
C ASN A 213 28.02 7.03 -17.66
N ASP A 214 28.44 5.80 -17.33
CA ASP A 214 28.37 5.20 -15.98
C ASP A 214 28.97 6.08 -14.86
N THR A 215 29.86 7.00 -15.21
CA THR A 215 30.45 7.97 -14.27
C THR A 215 29.47 8.98 -13.68
N ASP A 216 28.39 9.35 -14.40
CA ASP A 216 27.39 10.30 -13.87
C ASP A 216 26.47 9.64 -12.83
N PHE A 217 26.12 8.37 -13.03
CA PHE A 217 25.30 7.60 -12.09
C PHE A 217 26.00 7.39 -10.75
N VAL A 218 27.30 7.09 -10.77
CA VAL A 218 28.09 6.91 -9.54
C VAL A 218 28.25 8.21 -8.77
N ASN A 219 28.34 9.35 -9.47
CA ASN A 219 28.41 10.66 -8.83
C ASN A 219 27.05 11.07 -8.23
N GLU A 220 25.95 10.77 -8.91
CA GLU A 220 24.59 10.98 -8.39
C GLU A 220 24.31 10.14 -7.13
N ILE A 221 24.76 8.88 -7.10
CA ILE A 221 24.70 8.04 -5.89
C ILE A 221 25.54 8.63 -4.74
N LYS A 222 26.74 9.14 -5.03
CA LYS A 222 27.60 9.75 -4.00
C LYS A 222 26.99 11.03 -3.43
N GLU A 223 26.39 11.87 -4.28
CA GLU A 223 25.68 13.07 -3.82
C GLU A 223 24.43 12.72 -3.02
N PHE A 224 23.67 11.70 -3.44
CA PHE A 224 22.53 11.19 -2.70
C PHE A 224 22.91 10.67 -1.30
N ILE A 225 23.99 9.89 -1.19
CA ILE A 225 24.47 9.39 0.12
C ILE A 225 24.93 10.54 1.03
N LYS A 226 25.62 11.55 0.48
CA LYS A 226 26.00 12.75 1.24
C LYS A 226 24.79 13.56 1.70
N ALA A 227 23.75 13.68 0.87
CA ALA A 227 22.51 14.34 1.24
C ALA A 227 21.76 13.60 2.35
N GLN A 228 21.82 12.26 2.38
CA GLN A 228 21.22 11.46 3.46
C GLN A 228 22.00 11.56 4.79
N GLN A 229 23.33 11.73 4.74
CA GLN A 229 24.14 11.94 5.95
C GLN A 229 23.89 13.31 6.62
N ASN A 230 23.37 14.28 5.86
CA ASN A 230 22.98 15.60 6.33
C ASN A 230 21.52 15.69 6.82
N ASN A 231 20.84 14.56 7.11
CA ASN A 231 19.49 14.58 7.69
C ASN A 231 19.56 15.15 9.13
N SER A 232 19.46 16.49 9.22
CA SER A 232 19.60 17.31 10.43
C SER A 232 18.63 16.93 11.55
N ILE A 233 17.60 16.13 11.23
CA ILE A 233 16.61 15.65 12.18
C ILE A 233 17.24 14.77 13.26
N TYR A 234 18.22 13.91 12.92
CA TYR A 234 18.84 13.05 13.93
C TYR A 234 19.74 13.86 14.89
N ILE A 235 20.52 14.81 14.35
CA ILE A 235 21.39 15.69 15.12
C ILE A 235 20.56 16.61 16.03
N ASP A 236 19.50 17.22 15.49
CA ASP A 236 18.58 18.08 16.28
C ASP A 236 17.86 17.31 17.39
N ILE A 237 17.50 16.05 17.16
CA ILE A 237 16.89 15.20 18.19
C ILE A 237 17.91 14.87 19.28
N VAL A 238 19.15 14.53 18.92
CA VAL A 238 20.22 14.24 19.88
C VAL A 238 20.56 15.47 20.72
N ASP A 239 20.68 16.64 20.12
CA ASP A 239 20.98 17.89 20.84
C ASP A 239 19.83 18.29 21.79
N LYS A 240 18.57 18.11 21.36
CA LYS A 240 17.40 18.33 22.23
C LYS A 240 17.34 17.33 23.38
N LEU A 241 17.69 16.07 23.15
CA LEU A 241 17.76 15.05 24.21
C LEU A 241 18.85 15.40 25.23
N ASP A 242 20.02 15.85 24.78
CA ASP A 242 21.10 16.30 25.67
C ASP A 242 20.70 17.51 26.52
N ALA A 243 19.97 18.47 25.94
CA ALA A 243 19.42 19.60 26.68
C ALA A 243 18.40 19.15 27.74
N ILE A 244 17.53 18.19 27.42
CA ILE A 244 16.56 17.60 28.37
C ILE A 244 17.30 16.90 29.51
N VAL A 245 18.34 16.11 29.21
CA VAL A 245 19.13 15.41 30.24
C VAL A 245 19.82 16.40 31.17
N LYS A 246 20.42 17.46 30.63
CA LYS A 246 21.02 18.55 31.44
C LYS A 246 20.00 19.19 32.38
N ASN A 247 18.82 19.55 31.87
CA ASN A 247 17.75 20.13 32.70
C ASN A 247 17.27 19.18 33.79
N GLN A 248 17.11 17.89 33.48
CA GLN A 248 16.77 16.88 34.48
C GLN A 248 17.85 16.76 35.57
N THR A 249 19.13 16.80 35.22
CA THR A 249 20.20 16.77 36.24
C THR A 249 20.18 18.00 37.16
N ILE A 250 19.88 19.19 36.63
CA ILE A 250 19.77 20.41 37.44
C ILE A 250 18.58 20.33 38.40
N ILE A 251 17.42 19.87 37.92
CA ILE A 251 16.21 19.68 38.72
C ILE A 251 16.45 18.64 39.82
N MET A 252 17.08 17.52 39.49
CA MET A 252 17.41 16.48 40.47
C MET A 252 18.35 16.99 41.56
N LYS A 253 19.35 17.81 41.20
CA LYS A 253 20.26 18.46 42.16
C LYS A 253 19.50 19.41 43.10
N HIS A 254 18.55 20.20 42.58
CA HIS A 254 17.73 21.12 43.39
C HIS A 254 16.74 20.38 44.31
N LEU A 255 16.26 19.21 43.88
CA LEU A 255 15.35 18.38 44.67
C LEU A 255 16.08 17.48 45.69
N GLY A 256 17.41 17.50 45.75
CA GLY A 256 18.20 16.64 46.64
C GLY A 256 18.10 15.14 46.32
N ILE A 257 17.65 14.80 45.11
CA ILE A 257 17.50 13.41 44.66
C ILE A 257 18.77 13.06 43.88
N GLU A 258 19.81 12.61 44.57
CA GLU A 258 20.98 12.06 43.89
C GLU A 258 20.63 10.71 43.25
N LYS A 259 20.84 10.58 41.94
CA LYS A 259 20.80 9.30 41.25
C LYS A 259 21.93 8.42 41.81
N LYS A 260 21.59 7.43 42.64
CA LYS A 260 22.45 6.25 42.79
C LYS A 260 22.65 5.66 41.39
N GLN A 261 23.90 5.42 41.01
CA GLN A 261 24.25 4.93 39.68
C GLN A 261 23.44 3.66 39.35
N ASN A 262 22.85 3.63 38.16
CA ASN A 262 22.12 2.47 37.67
C ASN A 262 23.13 1.38 37.27
N PRO A 263 23.09 0.17 37.84
CA PRO A 263 24.13 -0.85 37.67
C PRO A 263 24.27 -1.42 36.24
N THR A 264 23.35 -1.10 35.33
CA THR A 264 23.38 -1.60 33.94
C THR A 264 24.39 -0.89 33.03
N SER A 265 25.07 0.15 33.51
CA SER A 265 26.14 0.84 32.75
C SER A 265 27.46 0.06 32.68
N ILE A 266 27.57 -1.10 33.32
CA ILE A 266 28.78 -1.93 33.32
C ILE A 266 28.82 -2.96 32.17
N LEU A 267 27.73 -3.17 31.41
CA LEU A 267 27.73 -4.11 30.27
C LEU A 267 28.04 -3.43 28.93
N LYS A 268 29.18 -2.73 28.85
CA LYS A 268 29.95 -2.57 27.60
C LYS A 268 31.43 -2.42 27.94
N LYS A 269 32.10 -3.57 28.06
CA LYS A 269 33.52 -3.76 27.73
C LYS A 269 33.81 -5.26 27.63
N SER A 270 33.64 -5.81 26.43
CA SER A 270 34.43 -6.89 25.82
C SER A 270 34.04 -6.93 24.35
#